data_AF-A0A4R1PMF5-F1
#
_entry.id   AF-A0A4R1PMF5-F1
#
_cell.length_a   1.000
_cell.length_b   1.000
_cell.length_c   1.000
_cell.angle_alpha   90.00
_cell.angle_beta   90.00
_cell.angle_gamma   90.00
#
_symmetry.space_group_name_H-M   'P 1'
#
loop_
_entity.id
_entity.type
_entity.pdbx_description
1 polymer ?
#
loop_
_entity_poly.entity_id
_entity_poly.type
_entity_poly.pdbx_seq_one_letter_code
_entity_poly.pdbx_strand_id
1 'polypeptide(L)' 'MKNIRIVCLALFGGLSLLWLLADNLLGAPYEFFALRRAMVNYTGILAVGAMSVGLFLAVRPAVLESFLGGLDKGYRLHK' A
#
# COMPACT_ATOMS: atom_id res chain seq x y z
N MET A 1 16.95 -0.21 8.01
CA MET A 1 15.68 -0.36 8.76
C MET A 1 14.73 0.82 8.55
N LYS A 2 15.20 2.09 8.63
CA LYS A 2 14.34 3.27 8.40
C LYS A 2 13.72 3.32 7.00
N ASN A 3 14.50 3.11 5.94
CA ASN A 3 14.02 3.20 4.55
C ASN A 3 12.90 2.18 4.25
N ILE A 4 13.04 0.95 4.75
CA ILE A 4 12.03 -0.12 4.60
C ILE A 4 10.70 0.30 5.24
N ARG A 5 10.75 0.81 6.48
CA ARG A 5 9.56 1.31 7.17
C ARG A 5 8.95 2.49 6.43
N ILE A 6 9.77 3.42 5.94
CA ILE A 6 9.30 4.58 5.18
C ILE A 6 8.60 4.14 3.90
N VAL A 7 9.13 3.17 3.16
CA VAL A 7 8.49 2.65 1.93
C VAL A 7 7.15 2.00 2.24
N CYS A 8 7.06 1.13 3.26
CA CYS A 8 5.77 0.58 3.70
C CYS A 8 4.79 1.68 4.11
N LEU A 9 5.24 2.63 4.93
CA LEU A 9 4.39 3.69 5.48
C LEU A 9 3.94 4.65 4.38
N ALA A 10 4.79 4.94 3.40
CA ALA A 10 4.46 5.71 2.21
C ALA A 10 3.45 4.98 1.32
N LEU A 11 3.61 3.66 1.13
CA LEU A 11 2.67 2.85 0.34
C LEU A 11 1.28 2.82 0.99
N PHE A 12 1.19 2.30 2.23
CA PHE A 12 -0.08 2.15 2.91
C PHE A 12 -0.69 3.50 3.26
N GLY A 13 0.13 4.46 3.72
CA GLY A 13 -0.33 5.82 4.02
C GLY A 13 -0.79 6.57 2.78
N GLY A 14 -0.05 6.47 1.67
CA GLY A 14 -0.42 7.09 0.39
C GLY A 14 -1.69 6.50 -0.20
N LEU A 15 -1.83 5.18 -0.22
CA LEU A 15 -3.06 4.52 -0.67
C LEU A 15 -4.26 4.88 0.22
N SER A 16 -4.06 4.98 1.53
CA SER A 16 -5.12 5.39 2.46
C SER A 16 -5.54 6.84 2.25
N LEU A 17 -4.59 7.75 2.05
CA LEU A 17 -4.85 9.16 1.71
C LEU A 17 -5.62 9.31 0.39
N LEU A 18 -5.18 8.59 -0.65
CA LEU A 18 -5.86 8.57 -1.95
C LEU A 18 -7.28 8.03 -1.84
N TRP A 19 -7.47 6.96 -1.07
CA TRP A 19 -8.80 6.42 -0.80
C TRP A 19 -9.68 7.43 -0.06
N LEU A 20 -9.17 8.09 0.97
CA LEU A 20 -9.87 9.16 1.71
C LEU A 20 -10.26 10.35 0.83
N LEU A 21 -9.43 10.70 -0.16
CA LEU A 21 -9.71 11.77 -1.12
C LEU A 21 -10.75 11.35 -2.18
N ALA A 22 -10.79 10.06 -2.52
CA ALA A 22 -11.69 9.52 -3.54
C ALA A 22 -13.07 9.14 -2.98
N ASP A 23 -13.15 8.70 -1.72
CA ASP A 23 -14.38 8.22 -1.11
C ASP A 23 -15.25 9.38 -0.62
N ASN A 24 -16.54 9.33 -0.95
CA ASN A 24 -17.52 10.36 -0.58
C ASN A 24 -18.23 10.04 0.76
N LEU A 25 -17.58 9.27 1.63
CA LEU A 25 -18.13 8.83 2.92
C LEU A 25 -18.64 9.98 3.81
N LEU A 26 -18.08 11.19 3.63
CA LEU A 26 -18.44 12.38 4.39
C LEU A 26 -19.77 13.02 3.97
N GLY A 27 -20.30 12.70 2.78
CA GLY A 27 -21.51 13.30 2.23
C GLY A 27 -22.74 12.39 2.18
N ALA A 28 -22.58 11.08 2.41
CA ALA A 28 -23.66 10.11 2.30
C ALA A 28 -24.33 9.85 3.67
N PRO A 29 -25.67 9.65 3.72
CA PRO A 29 -26.34 9.16 4.92
C PRO A 29 -25.75 7.82 5.35
N TYR A 30 -25.68 7.59 6.68
CA TYR A 30 -24.99 6.45 7.28
C TYR A 30 -25.75 5.13 7.02
N GLU A 31 -25.47 4.52 5.87
CA GLU A 31 -26.05 3.25 5.43
C GLU A 31 -25.03 2.11 5.57
N PHE A 32 -25.44 1.00 6.21
CA PHE A 32 -24.56 -0.16 6.44
C PHE A 32 -23.94 -0.71 5.15
N PHE A 33 -24.71 -0.75 4.06
CA PHE A 33 -24.23 -1.23 2.77
C PHE A 33 -23.24 -0.28 2.10
N ALA A 34 -23.39 1.03 2.29
CA ALA A 34 -22.43 2.02 1.80
C ALA A 34 -21.10 1.87 2.53
N LEU A 35 -21.14 1.77 3.87
CA LEU A 35 -19.94 1.55 4.69
C LEU A 35 -19.22 0.24 4.32
N ARG A 36 -19.96 -0.86 4.18
CA ARG A 36 -19.38 -2.14 3.76
C ARG A 36 -18.71 -2.02 2.39
N ARG A 37 -19.35 -1.37 1.42
CA ARG A 37 -18.79 -1.20 0.06
C ARG A 37 -17.50 -0.38 0.10
N ALA A 38 -17.48 0.68 0.90
CA ALA A 38 -16.30 1.52 1.09
C ALA A 38 -15.14 0.72 1.72
N MET A 39 -15.42 -0.03 2.80
CA MET A 39 -14.42 -0.89 3.47
C MET A 39 -13.88 -2.01 2.57
N VAL A 40 -14.74 -2.65 1.78
CA VAL A 40 -14.32 -3.70 0.83
C VAL A 40 -13.43 -3.12 -0.29
N ASN A 41 -13.76 -1.94 -0.80
CA ASN A 41 -12.90 -1.26 -1.78
C ASN A 41 -11.55 -0.89 -1.16
N TYR A 42 -11.57 -0.32 0.04
CA TYR A 42 -10.35 0.06 0.75
C TYR A 42 -9.41 -1.13 0.94
N THR A 43 -9.90 -2.24 1.48
CA THR A 43 -9.07 -3.44 1.70
C THR A 43 -8.59 -4.04 0.39
N GLY A 44 -9.41 -4.01 -0.67
CA GLY A 44 -9.01 -4.42 -2.02
C GLY A 44 -7.86 -3.58 -2.57
N ILE A 45 -7.94 -2.24 -2.44
CA ILE A 45 -6.88 -1.32 -2.87
C ILE A 45 -5.57 -1.60 -2.12
N LEU A 46 -5.65 -1.79 -0.80
CA LEU A 46 -4.47 -2.13 0.00
C LEU A 46 -3.86 -3.48 -0.42
N ALA A 47 -4.69 -4.49 -0.67
CA ALA A 47 -4.24 -5.82 -1.09
C ALA A 47 -3.54 -5.78 -2.46
N VAL A 48 -4.15 -5.11 -3.45
CA VAL A 48 -3.55 -4.94 -4.78
C VAL A 48 -2.26 -4.14 -4.69
N GLY A 49 -2.24 -3.05 -3.92
CA GLY A 49 -1.03 -2.25 -3.70
C GLY A 49 0.11 -3.06 -3.09
N ALA A 50 -0.18 -3.87 -2.06
CA ALA A 50 0.80 -4.76 -1.45
C ALA A 50 1.32 -5.82 -2.44
N MET A 51 0.43 -6.45 -3.22
CA MET A 51 0.79 -7.43 -4.25
C MET A 51 1.69 -6.81 -5.33
N SER A 52 1.37 -5.60 -5.82
CA SER A 52 2.17 -4.90 -6.82
C SER A 52 3.59 -4.59 -6.30
N VAL A 53 3.73 -4.14 -5.06
CA VAL A 53 5.06 -3.96 -4.44
C VAL A 53 5.80 -5.27 -4.31
N GLY A 54 5.11 -6.34 -3.90
CA GLY A 54 5.67 -7.68 -3.83
C GLY A 54 6.25 -8.12 -5.18
N LEU A 55 5.51 -7.91 -6.26
CA LEU A 55 5.95 -8.20 -7.63
C LEU A 55 7.15 -7.34 -8.04
N PHE A 56 7.12 -6.04 -7.72
CA PHE A 56 8.20 -5.11 -8.04
C PHE A 56 9.51 -5.47 -7.32
N LEU A 57 9.41 -5.93 -6.06
CA LEU A 57 10.54 -6.46 -5.29
C LEU A 57 11.05 -7.79 -5.88
N ALA A 58 10.15 -8.65 -6.37
CA ALA A 58 10.51 -9.94 -6.96
C ALA A 58 11.30 -9.80 -8.27
N VAL A 59 11.05 -8.74 -9.06
CA VAL A 59 11.79 -8.44 -10.31
C VAL A 59 13.23 -7.99 -10.03
N ARG A 60 13.58 -7.67 -8.78
CA ARG A 60 14.94 -7.24 -8.35
C ARG A 60 15.59 -6.18 -9.27
N PRO A 61 14.94 -5.03 -9.53
CA PRO A 61 15.57 -3.98 -10.31
C PRO A 61 16.77 -3.39 -9.56
N ALA A 62 17.91 -3.26 -10.26
CA ALA A 62 19.18 -2.79 -9.68
C ALA A 62 19.10 -1.43 -8.96
N VAL A 63 18.22 -0.53 -9.43
CA VAL A 63 17.95 0.78 -8.81
C VAL A 63 17.37 0.62 -7.39
N LEU A 64 16.47 -0.35 -7.21
CA LEU A 64 15.81 -0.60 -5.95
C LEU A 64 16.75 -1.29 -4.95
N GLU A 65 17.66 -2.12 -5.44
CA GLU A 65 18.70 -2.75 -4.62
C GLU A 65 19.67 -1.71 -4.04
N SER A 66 20.06 -0.71 -4.84
CA SER A 66 20.82 0.46 -4.41
C SER A 66 20.04 1.29 -3.38
N PHE A 67 18.74 1.53 -3.60
CA PHE A 67 17.91 2.36 -2.73
C PHE A 67 17.56 1.71 -1.37
N LEU A 68 17.32 0.40 -1.36
CA LEU A 68 17.09 -0.37 -0.12
C LEU A 68 18.39 -0.67 0.64
N GLY A 69 19.55 -0.50 -0.01
CA GLY A 69 20.86 -0.68 0.60
C GLY A 69 21.18 -2.16 0.85
N GLY A 70 20.87 -3.01 -0.13
CA GLY A 70 21.27 -4.42 -0.19
C GLY A 70 20.12 -5.43 -0.30
N LEU A 71 20.42 -6.58 -0.91
CA LEU A 71 19.51 -7.69 -1.19
C LEU A 71 18.75 -8.21 0.05
N ASP A 72 19.44 -8.30 1.18
CA ASP A 72 18.91 -8.82 2.45
C ASP A 72 17.73 -7.99 2.98
N LYS A 73 17.78 -6.67 2.75
CA LYS A 73 16.73 -5.74 3.16
C LYS A 73 15.51 -5.80 2.24
N GLY A 74 15.71 -6.05 0.94
CA GLY A 74 14.62 -6.27 -0.02
C GLY A 74 13.85 -7.54 0.30
N TYR A 75 14.56 -8.63 0.60
CA TYR A 75 13.93 -9.88 1.01
C TYR A 75 13.12 -9.74 2.30
N ARG A 76 13.62 -9.00 3.29
CA ARG A 76 12.90 -8.70 4.55
C ARG A 76 11.70 -7.78 4.39
N LEU A 77 11.64 -6.99 3.32
CA LEU A 77 10.47 -6.15 3.00
C LEU A 77 9.41 -6.94 2.24
N HIS A 78 9.84 -7.89 1.41
CA HIS A 78 8.95 -8.75 0.66
C HIS A 78 8.23 -9.77 1.56
N LYS A 79 8.92 -10.25 2.59
CA LYS A 79 8.35 -11.10 3.64
C LYS A 79 7.46 -10.30 4.59
#